data_AF-A0A511H7E3-F1
#
_entry.id   AF-A0A511H7E3-F1
#
_cell.length_a   1.000
_cell.length_b   1.000
_cell.length_c   1.000
_cell.angle_alpha   90.00
_cell.angle_beta   90.00
_cell.angle_gamma   90.00
#
_symmetry.space_group_name_H-M   'P 1'
#
loop_
_entity.id
_entity.type
_entity.pdbx_description
1 polymer ?
#
loop_
_entity_poly.entity_id
_entity_poly.type
_entity_poly.pdbx_seq_one_letter_code
_entity_poly.pdbx_strand_id
1 'polypeptide(L)'
;MQPLPTDRPHVWLFERNAHAVTLKASRSGFERQWGPPHRVVTRDDGRFQEAHWGWRSECGLELVVVSMREADRFLVFIEPLEVDHALAHLGLKDEVVEWRADAGVPLPREGWVLTRMDETGNRYDVAQSPERAHVACFARILEERAHKQSYYVEFRGTPPHEDAARKDWAVIRQDEYETYFVEPVAPHP
;
A
#
# COMPACT_ATOMS: atom_id res chain seq x y z
N MET A 1 7.21 10.11 -0.58
CA MET A 1 5.89 10.29 -1.22
C MET A 1 5.79 11.70 -1.77
N GLN A 2 5.24 11.87 -2.98
CA GLN A 2 5.10 13.17 -3.64
C GLN A 2 3.65 13.69 -3.55
N PRO A 3 3.41 14.98 -3.27
CA PRO A 3 2.06 15.56 -3.29
C PRO A 3 1.36 15.38 -4.64
N LEU A 4 0.05 15.12 -4.64
CA LEU A 4 -0.72 15.13 -5.89
C LEU A 4 -0.98 16.57 -6.37
N PRO A 5 -1.05 16.81 -7.70
CA PRO A 5 -1.35 18.13 -8.26
C PRO A 5 -2.70 18.69 -7.81
N THR A 6 -2.76 20.00 -7.52
CA THR A 6 -3.93 20.64 -6.92
C THR A 6 -4.75 21.55 -7.85
N ASP A 7 -4.39 21.66 -9.13
CA ASP A 7 -4.78 22.74 -10.05
C ASP A 7 -5.71 22.32 -11.24
N ARG A 8 -6.13 21.06 -11.32
CA ARG A 8 -6.98 20.51 -12.40
C ARG A 8 -8.46 20.34 -12.00
N PRO A 9 -9.40 20.18 -12.96
CA PRO A 9 -10.85 20.22 -12.66
C PRO A 9 -11.38 19.11 -11.72
N HIS A 10 -10.60 18.05 -11.45
CA HIS A 10 -10.95 16.86 -10.65
C HIS A 10 -9.89 16.57 -9.56
N VAL A 11 -9.44 17.61 -8.88
CA VAL A 11 -8.27 17.52 -8.00
C VAL A 11 -8.61 16.75 -6.73
N TRP A 12 -7.89 15.63 -6.56
CA TRP A 12 -7.93 14.59 -5.52
C TRP A 12 -8.75 13.33 -5.87
N LEU A 13 -8.18 12.19 -5.51
CA LEU A 13 -8.69 10.85 -5.81
C LEU A 13 -9.89 10.42 -4.96
N PHE A 14 -10.39 11.23 -4.03
CA PHE A 14 -11.57 10.82 -3.26
C PHE A 14 -12.85 10.72 -4.12
N GLU A 15 -12.85 11.28 -5.35
CA GLU A 15 -13.91 11.04 -6.36
C GLU A 15 -13.75 9.68 -7.08
N ARG A 16 -12.54 9.10 -7.09
CA ARG A 16 -12.21 7.85 -7.77
C ARG A 16 -12.12 6.66 -6.82
N ASN A 17 -11.63 6.91 -5.61
CA ASN A 17 -11.35 5.91 -4.59
C ASN A 17 -12.44 5.94 -3.52
N ALA A 18 -12.81 4.77 -3.02
CA ALA A 18 -13.73 4.65 -1.90
C ALA A 18 -13.11 5.21 -0.60
N HIS A 19 -13.94 5.71 0.30
CA HIS A 19 -13.54 5.89 1.70
C HIS A 19 -13.32 4.49 2.31
N ALA A 20 -12.07 4.17 2.65
CA ALA A 20 -11.70 2.84 3.12
C ALA A 20 -11.30 2.81 4.60
N VAL A 21 -10.86 3.92 5.18
CA VAL A 21 -10.38 3.95 6.58
C VAL A 21 -10.78 5.25 7.27
N THR A 22 -11.25 5.13 8.51
CA THR A 22 -11.33 6.25 9.44
C THR A 22 -10.27 6.12 10.51
N LEU A 23 -9.45 7.16 10.66
CA LEU A 23 -8.38 7.26 11.63
C LEU A 23 -8.75 8.23 12.74
N LYS A 24 -8.35 7.94 13.96
CA LYS A 24 -8.38 8.85 15.10
C LYS A 24 -7.01 9.49 15.29
N ALA A 25 -6.91 10.78 15.01
CA ALA A 25 -5.68 11.53 15.18
C ALA A 25 -5.99 13.02 15.37
N SER A 26 -5.07 13.74 16.01
CA SER A 26 -5.15 15.21 16.07
C SER A 26 -4.59 15.85 14.80
N ARG A 27 -5.20 16.94 14.35
CA ARG A 27 -4.71 17.71 13.19
C ARG A 27 -3.27 18.19 13.35
N SER A 28 -2.95 18.73 14.53
CA SER A 28 -1.59 19.20 14.81
C SER A 28 -0.56 18.07 14.77
N GLY A 29 -0.91 16.87 15.22
CA GLY A 29 -0.03 15.70 15.16
C GLY A 29 0.23 15.26 13.73
N PHE A 30 -0.82 15.22 12.91
CA PHE A 30 -0.72 14.86 11.51
C PHE A 30 0.10 15.87 10.72
N GLU A 31 -0.12 17.17 10.91
CA GLU A 31 0.65 18.24 10.26
C GLU A 31 2.13 18.24 10.66
N ARG A 32 2.46 17.89 11.91
CA ARG A 32 3.87 17.74 12.34
C ARG A 32 4.58 16.61 11.61
N GLN A 33 3.87 15.52 11.31
CA GLN A 33 4.46 14.34 10.67
C GLN A 33 4.52 14.48 9.14
N TRP A 34 3.48 15.03 8.53
CA TRP A 34 3.26 15.02 7.08
C TRP A 34 3.28 16.40 6.42
N GLY A 35 3.47 17.45 7.20
CA GLY A 35 3.44 18.83 6.73
C GLY A 35 2.02 19.41 6.63
N PRO A 36 1.92 20.69 6.25
CA PRO A 36 0.63 21.37 6.12
C PRO A 36 -0.25 20.70 5.03
N PRO A 37 -1.59 20.84 5.13
CA PRO A 37 -2.48 20.34 4.09
C PRO A 37 -2.19 20.97 2.74
N HIS A 38 -2.26 20.16 1.69
CA HIS A 38 -2.09 20.61 0.31
C HIS A 38 -3.25 21.50 -0.14
N ARG A 39 -4.44 21.31 0.44
CA ARG A 39 -5.61 22.16 0.22
C ARG A 39 -6.44 22.28 1.48
N VAL A 40 -6.97 23.47 1.73
CA VAL A 40 -7.98 23.71 2.76
C VAL A 40 -9.24 24.21 2.07
N VAL A 41 -10.36 23.53 2.30
CA VAL A 41 -11.68 23.95 1.82
C VAL A 41 -12.44 24.48 3.02
N THR A 42 -13.06 25.63 2.86
CA THR A 42 -13.86 26.27 3.91
C THR A 42 -15.26 26.54 3.36
N ARG A 43 -16.28 26.13 4.12
CA ARG A 43 -17.71 26.32 3.77
C ARG A 43 -18.45 26.93 4.96
N ASP A 44 -19.65 27.41 4.71
CA ASP A 44 -20.57 27.95 5.72
C ASP A 44 -19.91 28.98 6.65
N ASP A 45 -19.32 30.02 6.05
CA ASP A 45 -18.65 31.13 6.75
C ASP A 45 -17.55 30.71 7.74
N GLY A 46 -16.85 29.61 7.46
CA GLY A 46 -15.75 29.15 8.31
C GLY A 46 -16.13 28.11 9.36
N ARG A 47 -17.42 27.75 9.43
CA ARG A 47 -17.90 26.70 10.34
C ARG A 47 -17.38 25.34 9.93
N PHE A 48 -17.37 25.07 8.63
CA PHE A 48 -16.87 23.82 8.09
C PHE A 48 -15.51 24.03 7.44
N GLN A 49 -14.51 23.27 7.89
CA GLN A 49 -13.18 23.29 7.32
C GLN A 49 -12.70 21.86 7.08
N GLU A 50 -12.40 21.57 5.82
CA GLU A 50 -11.76 20.33 5.38
C GLU A 50 -10.30 20.63 5.06
N ALA A 51 -9.41 19.81 5.58
CA ALA A 51 -8.00 19.84 5.23
C ALA A 51 -7.67 18.56 4.45
N HIS A 52 -7.06 18.73 3.28
CA HIS A 52 -6.77 17.65 2.36
C HIS A 52 -5.27 17.47 2.21
N TRP A 53 -4.85 16.22 2.33
CA TRP A 53 -3.57 15.74 1.89
C TRP A 53 -3.79 14.66 0.86
N GLY A 54 -2.82 14.49 -0.02
CA GLY A 54 -2.81 13.32 -0.87
C GLY A 54 -1.51 13.22 -1.61
N TRP A 55 -1.17 11.98 -1.88
CA TRP A 55 0.18 11.63 -2.28
C TRP A 55 0.15 10.54 -3.33
N ARG A 56 1.19 10.54 -4.16
CA ARG A 56 1.64 9.41 -4.96
C ARG A 56 2.94 8.89 -4.38
N SER A 57 3.00 7.61 -4.09
CA SER A 57 4.24 6.93 -3.71
C SER A 57 5.04 6.53 -4.96
N GLU A 58 6.29 6.12 -4.77
CA GLU A 58 7.13 5.64 -5.87
C GLU A 58 6.64 4.32 -6.46
N CYS A 59 5.92 3.51 -5.69
CA CYS A 59 5.34 2.26 -6.17
C CYS A 59 4.05 2.46 -6.98
N GLY A 60 3.59 3.70 -7.16
CA GLY A 60 2.38 4.03 -7.91
C GLY A 60 1.15 4.23 -7.03
N LEU A 61 1.16 3.77 -5.78
CA LEU A 61 0.04 3.92 -4.86
C LEU A 61 -0.31 5.39 -4.66
N GLU A 62 -1.57 5.72 -4.88
CA GLU A 62 -2.09 7.05 -4.63
C GLU A 62 -3.18 7.05 -3.58
N LEU A 63 -3.04 7.89 -2.55
CA LEU A 63 -4.03 7.99 -1.47
C LEU A 63 -4.36 9.45 -1.16
N VAL A 64 -5.54 9.65 -0.59
CA VAL A 64 -6.01 10.95 -0.10
C VAL A 64 -6.45 10.82 1.34
N VAL A 65 -6.07 11.79 2.15
CA VAL A 65 -6.47 11.90 3.55
C VAL A 65 -7.19 13.22 3.75
N VAL A 66 -8.38 13.16 4.33
CA VAL A 66 -9.22 14.34 4.61
C VAL A 66 -9.47 14.43 6.10
N SER A 67 -9.11 15.56 6.71
CA SER A 67 -9.51 15.90 8.08
C SER A 67 -10.75 16.78 8.05
N MET A 68 -11.75 16.44 8.87
CA MET A 68 -12.91 17.29 9.12
C MET A 68 -12.74 17.94 10.48
N ARG A 69 -12.71 19.28 10.54
CA ARG A 69 -12.39 20.03 11.79
C ARG A 69 -13.26 19.66 13.01
N GLU A 70 -14.49 19.20 12.78
CA GLU A 70 -15.45 18.89 13.86
C GLU A 70 -15.16 17.58 14.61
N ALA A 71 -14.27 16.74 14.10
CA ALA A 71 -13.87 15.50 14.75
C ALA A 71 -12.35 15.34 14.62
N ASP A 72 -11.67 14.88 15.68
CA ASP A 72 -10.26 14.43 15.62
C ASP A 72 -10.15 13.12 14.81
N ARG A 73 -10.62 13.19 13.57
CA ARG A 73 -10.83 12.09 12.65
C ARG A 73 -10.32 12.47 11.27
N PHE A 74 -9.75 11.47 10.62
CA PHE A 74 -9.28 11.55 9.25
C PHE A 74 -9.90 10.43 8.43
N LEU A 75 -10.37 10.78 7.25
CA LEU A 75 -10.90 9.84 6.27
C LEU A 75 -9.80 9.56 5.25
N VAL A 76 -9.47 8.29 5.05
CA VAL A 76 -8.52 7.85 4.02
C VAL A 76 -9.30 7.27 2.85
N PHE A 77 -9.07 7.84 1.67
CA PHE A 77 -9.66 7.41 0.41
C PHE A 77 -8.62 6.66 -0.40
N ILE A 78 -8.87 5.37 -0.56
CA ILE A 78 -7.99 4.40 -1.20
C ILE A 78 -8.82 3.17 -1.62
N GLU A 79 -8.31 2.38 -2.56
CA GLU A 79 -8.87 1.04 -2.81
C GLU A 79 -8.84 0.19 -1.52
N PRO A 80 -9.94 -0.49 -1.14
CA PRO A 80 -10.01 -1.24 0.11
C PRO A 80 -8.91 -2.30 0.28
N LEU A 81 -8.44 -2.91 -0.81
CA LEU A 81 -7.35 -3.90 -0.79
C LEU A 81 -5.99 -3.30 -0.44
N GLU A 82 -5.84 -1.98 -0.57
CA GLU A 82 -4.58 -1.27 -0.36
C GLU A 82 -4.52 -0.57 0.99
N VAL A 83 -5.47 -0.83 1.90
CA VAL A 83 -5.54 -0.18 3.21
C VAL A 83 -4.26 -0.38 4.01
N ASP A 84 -3.81 -1.62 4.20
CA ASP A 84 -2.61 -1.91 5.00
C ASP A 84 -1.35 -1.30 4.38
N HIS A 85 -1.26 -1.32 3.06
CA HIS A 85 -0.16 -0.71 2.31
C HIS A 85 -0.16 0.82 2.46
N ALA A 86 -1.32 1.46 2.40
CA ALA A 86 -1.46 2.90 2.64
C ALA A 86 -1.11 3.28 4.08
N LEU A 87 -1.57 2.52 5.08
CA LEU A 87 -1.22 2.74 6.49
C LEU A 87 0.29 2.57 6.72
N ALA A 88 0.91 1.60 6.04
CA ALA A 88 2.35 1.42 6.06
C ALA A 88 3.07 2.66 5.51
N HIS A 89 2.64 3.22 4.38
CA HIS A 89 3.18 4.47 3.86
C HIS A 89 3.00 5.66 4.81
N LEU A 90 1.85 5.74 5.50
CA LEU A 90 1.56 6.76 6.49
C LEU A 90 2.26 6.53 7.84
N GLY A 91 3.05 5.45 7.99
CA GLY A 91 3.70 5.13 9.27
C GLY A 91 2.72 4.93 10.42
N LEU A 92 1.46 4.62 10.10
CA LEU A 92 0.39 4.42 11.05
C LEU A 92 0.27 2.94 11.40
N LYS A 93 -0.29 2.70 12.57
CA LYS A 93 -0.56 1.37 13.12
C LYS A 93 -2.05 1.21 13.40
N ASP A 94 -2.50 -0.01 13.63
CA ASP A 94 -3.92 -0.32 13.81
C ASP A 94 -4.56 0.40 15.01
N GLU A 95 -3.80 0.84 16.02
CA GLU A 95 -4.39 1.47 17.22
C GLU A 95 -5.04 2.83 16.93
N VAL A 96 -4.68 3.47 15.81
CA VAL A 96 -5.30 4.75 15.40
C VAL A 96 -6.46 4.53 14.44
N VAL A 97 -6.78 3.29 14.07
CA VAL A 97 -7.85 2.96 13.12
C VAL A 97 -9.16 2.76 13.88
N GLU A 98 -10.15 3.61 13.63
CA GLU A 98 -11.50 3.47 14.22
C GLU A 98 -12.42 2.59 13.36
N TRP A 99 -12.22 2.61 12.04
CA TRP A 99 -13.06 1.87 11.10
C TRP A 99 -12.31 1.56 9.81
N ARG A 100 -12.64 0.41 9.21
CA ARG A 100 -12.10 -0.10 7.93
C ARG A 100 -13.22 -0.67 7.06
N ALA A 101 -13.17 -0.39 5.76
CA ALA A 101 -14.11 -0.94 4.78
C ALA A 101 -13.83 -2.40 4.46
N ASP A 102 -12.58 -2.85 4.58
CA ASP A 102 -12.12 -4.20 4.28
C ASP A 102 -12.16 -5.14 5.50
N ALA A 103 -12.65 -4.67 6.65
CA ALA A 103 -12.75 -5.47 7.87
C ALA A 103 -13.63 -6.73 7.65
N GLY A 104 -13.01 -7.91 7.76
CA GLY A 104 -13.69 -9.19 7.57
C GLY A 104 -13.95 -9.56 6.11
N VAL A 105 -13.45 -8.79 5.15
CA VAL A 105 -13.48 -9.12 3.73
C VAL A 105 -12.33 -10.08 3.42
N PRO A 106 -12.58 -11.30 2.92
CA PRO A 106 -11.51 -12.21 2.53
C PRO A 106 -10.69 -11.62 1.38
N LEU A 107 -9.38 -11.89 1.39
CA LEU A 107 -8.53 -11.55 0.25
C LEU A 107 -9.05 -12.24 -1.03
N PRO A 108 -9.04 -11.56 -2.18
CA PRO A 108 -9.30 -12.19 -3.47
C PRO A 108 -8.47 -13.46 -3.72
N ARG A 109 -8.97 -14.33 -4.61
CA ARG A 109 -8.26 -15.58 -4.94
C ARG A 109 -7.12 -15.40 -5.94
N GLU A 110 -7.14 -14.32 -6.68
CA GLU A 110 -6.22 -14.07 -7.80
C GLU A 110 -5.53 -12.71 -7.66
N GLY A 111 -4.24 -12.66 -7.98
CA GLY A 111 -3.41 -11.46 -7.92
C GLY A 111 -2.04 -11.72 -7.32
N TRP A 112 -1.28 -10.65 -7.13
CA TRP A 112 0.01 -10.70 -6.43
C TRP A 112 -0.23 -10.71 -4.93
N VAL A 113 0.33 -11.70 -4.24
CA VAL A 113 0.14 -11.94 -2.81
C VAL A 113 1.46 -11.70 -2.08
N LEU A 114 1.38 -10.96 -0.99
CA LEU A 114 2.43 -10.84 0.00
C LEU A 114 2.20 -11.89 1.09
N THR A 115 3.18 -12.76 1.31
CA THR A 115 3.16 -13.74 2.39
C THR A 115 4.26 -13.47 3.39
N ARG A 116 4.00 -13.78 4.66
CA ARG A 116 5.00 -13.80 5.74
C ARG A 116 5.24 -15.25 6.15
N MET A 117 6.51 -15.61 6.34
CA MET A 117 6.88 -16.87 6.97
C MET A 117 7.21 -16.66 8.44
N ASP A 118 6.67 -17.51 9.32
CA ASP A 118 7.08 -17.54 10.72
C ASP A 118 8.36 -18.37 10.94
N GLU A 119 8.90 -18.36 12.17
CA GLU A 119 10.12 -19.08 12.54
C GLU A 119 9.99 -20.61 12.42
N THR A 120 8.75 -21.12 12.34
CA THR A 120 8.45 -22.56 12.19
C THR A 120 8.19 -22.97 10.73
N GLY A 121 8.29 -22.02 9.79
CA GLY A 121 8.11 -22.27 8.35
C GLY A 121 6.67 -22.13 7.85
N ASN A 122 5.70 -21.75 8.69
CA ASN A 122 4.32 -21.54 8.24
C ASN A 122 4.21 -20.23 7.47
N ARG A 123 3.48 -20.26 6.35
CA ARG A 123 3.22 -19.08 5.52
C ARG A 123 1.81 -18.54 5.79
N TYR A 124 1.73 -17.22 5.91
CA TYR A 124 0.48 -16.49 6.11
C TYR A 124 0.35 -15.39 5.07
N ASP A 125 -0.84 -15.26 4.48
CA ASP A 125 -1.14 -14.15 3.60
C ASP A 125 -1.26 -12.87 4.43
N VAL A 126 -0.53 -11.84 3.99
CA VAL A 126 -0.51 -10.52 4.64
C VAL A 126 -1.35 -9.54 3.84
N ALA A 127 -1.19 -9.54 2.52
CA ALA A 127 -1.90 -8.62 1.63
C ALA A 127 -1.95 -9.17 0.21
N GLN A 128 -2.83 -8.60 -0.61
CA GLN A 128 -2.92 -8.90 -2.03
C GLN A 128 -3.22 -7.63 -2.82
N SER A 129 -2.66 -7.56 -4.03
CA SER A 129 -2.92 -6.49 -4.98
C SER A 129 -2.96 -7.04 -6.41
N PRO A 130 -3.74 -6.43 -7.32
CA PRO A 130 -3.55 -6.65 -8.75
C PRO A 130 -2.16 -6.18 -9.23
N GLU A 131 -1.50 -5.28 -8.49
CA GLU A 131 -0.23 -4.69 -8.89
C GLU A 131 0.95 -5.27 -8.08
N ARG A 132 1.91 -5.90 -8.78
CA ARG A 132 3.13 -6.44 -8.16
C ARG A 132 3.89 -5.38 -7.37
N ALA A 133 3.98 -4.18 -7.92
CA ALA A 133 4.74 -3.08 -7.32
C ALA A 133 4.23 -2.71 -5.92
N HIS A 134 2.92 -2.83 -5.69
CA HIS A 134 2.30 -2.52 -4.41
C HIS A 134 2.70 -3.53 -3.33
N VAL A 135 2.52 -4.82 -3.58
CA VAL A 135 2.91 -5.85 -2.60
C VAL A 135 4.41 -5.93 -2.38
N ALA A 136 5.22 -5.66 -3.42
CA ALA A 136 6.68 -5.57 -3.28
C ALA A 136 7.12 -4.35 -2.46
N CYS A 137 6.47 -3.20 -2.66
CA CYS A 137 6.69 -2.02 -1.83
C CYS A 137 6.30 -2.28 -0.38
N PHE A 138 5.15 -2.90 -0.15
CA PHE A 138 4.68 -3.20 1.19
C PHE A 138 5.62 -4.19 1.91
N ALA A 139 6.09 -5.24 1.23
CA ALA A 139 7.10 -6.16 1.75
C ALA A 139 8.34 -5.41 2.25
N ARG A 140 8.90 -4.51 1.43
CA ARG A 140 10.07 -3.72 1.79
C ARG A 140 9.83 -2.85 3.04
N ILE A 141 8.68 -2.17 3.12
CA ILE A 141 8.34 -1.35 4.31
C ILE A 141 8.24 -2.23 5.57
N LEU A 142 7.71 -3.45 5.46
CA LEU A 142 7.62 -4.37 6.59
C LEU A 142 8.98 -4.92 7.01
N GLU A 143 9.84 -5.28 6.06
CA GLU A 143 11.22 -5.73 6.32
C GLU A 143 12.05 -4.66 7.02
N GLU A 144 11.93 -3.41 6.59
CA GLU A 144 12.59 -2.26 7.22
C GLU A 144 12.15 -2.07 8.69
N ARG A 145 10.93 -2.49 9.05
CA ARG A 145 10.38 -2.38 10.42
C ARG A 145 10.67 -3.60 11.29
N ALA A 146 10.76 -4.79 10.70
CA ALA A 146 10.81 -6.06 11.42
C ALA A 146 11.94 -6.96 10.91
N HIS A 147 13.15 -6.72 11.42
CA HIS A 147 14.41 -7.38 11.03
C HIS A 147 14.49 -8.91 11.26
N LYS A 148 13.43 -9.56 11.78
CA LYS A 148 13.37 -11.02 12.00
C LYS A 148 12.26 -11.72 11.22
N GLN A 149 11.52 -10.99 10.38
CA GLN A 149 10.44 -11.57 9.58
C GLN A 149 10.87 -11.60 8.12
N SER A 150 10.56 -12.69 7.44
CA SER A 150 10.81 -12.85 5.99
C SER A 150 9.50 -12.75 5.23
N TYR A 151 9.51 -11.96 4.16
CA TYR A 151 8.35 -11.71 3.32
C TYR A 151 8.61 -12.18 1.89
N TYR A 152 7.56 -12.67 1.23
CA TYR A 152 7.65 -13.21 -0.11
C TYR A 152 6.50 -12.68 -0.96
N VAL A 153 6.78 -12.37 -2.23
CA VAL A 153 5.80 -11.92 -3.20
C VAL A 153 5.66 -12.98 -4.28
N GLU A 154 4.44 -13.46 -4.48
CA GLU A 154 4.11 -14.48 -5.48
C GLU A 154 2.80 -14.15 -6.18
N PHE A 155 2.67 -14.53 -7.45
CA PHE A 155 1.38 -14.44 -8.14
C PHE A 155 0.55 -15.70 -7.85
N ARG A 156 -0.74 -15.53 -7.52
CA ARG A 156 -1.71 -16.62 -7.38
C ARG A 156 -2.85 -16.45 -8.37
N GLY A 157 -3.29 -17.55 -8.95
CA GLY A 157 -4.32 -17.59 -9.99
C GLY A 157 -3.76 -17.97 -11.35
N THR A 158 -4.58 -17.87 -12.39
CA THR A 158 -4.11 -18.04 -13.76
C THR A 158 -3.41 -16.75 -14.19
N PRO A 159 -2.11 -16.77 -14.52
CA PRO A 159 -1.42 -15.55 -14.94
C PRO A 159 -2.18 -14.95 -16.13
N PRO A 160 -2.50 -13.64 -16.12
CA PRO A 160 -3.07 -12.99 -17.29
C PRO A 160 -2.13 -13.28 -18.47
N HIS A 161 -2.73 -13.82 -19.52
CA HIS A 161 -2.04 -14.40 -20.66
C HIS A 161 -1.30 -13.28 -21.42
N GLU A 162 -0.08 -12.93 -20.99
CA GLU A 162 1.00 -12.27 -21.77
C GLU A 162 2.30 -11.97 -20.98
N ASP A 163 2.40 -12.29 -19.69
CA ASP A 163 3.68 -12.15 -18.91
C ASP A 163 4.39 -13.48 -18.63
N ALA A 164 4.08 -14.54 -19.39
CA ALA A 164 4.71 -15.86 -19.27
C ALA A 164 6.21 -15.92 -19.67
N ALA A 165 6.89 -14.79 -19.88
CA ALA A 165 8.27 -14.80 -20.34
C ALA A 165 9.07 -13.55 -19.97
N ARG A 166 9.34 -13.28 -18.68
CA ARG A 166 10.64 -12.69 -18.27
C ARG A 166 10.90 -12.66 -16.75
N LYS A 167 11.91 -13.44 -16.37
CA LYS A 167 13.05 -13.12 -15.47
C LYS A 167 13.13 -13.56 -14.01
N ASP A 168 12.11 -14.13 -13.36
CA ASP A 168 12.25 -14.44 -11.92
C ASP A 168 12.32 -15.94 -11.55
N TRP A 169 12.47 -16.85 -12.54
CA TRP A 169 12.54 -18.30 -12.28
C TRP A 169 13.92 -18.95 -12.48
N ALA A 170 14.94 -18.18 -12.90
CA ALA A 170 16.28 -18.69 -13.14
C ALA A 170 17.34 -17.87 -12.39
N VAL A 171 18.14 -18.54 -11.56
CA VAL A 171 19.37 -17.95 -11.01
C VAL A 171 20.40 -17.96 -12.13
N ILE A 172 20.71 -16.80 -12.71
CA ILE A 172 21.81 -16.66 -13.66
C ILE A 172 23.10 -16.62 -12.82
N ARG A 173 23.89 -17.68 -12.84
CA ARG A 173 25.27 -17.66 -12.32
C ARG A 173 26.24 -17.43 -13.49
N GLN A 174 27.17 -16.52 -13.26
CA GLN A 174 28.26 -16.21 -14.19
C GLN A 174 29.51 -16.95 -13.73
N ASP A 175 30.12 -17.75 -14.61
CA ASP A 175 31.45 -18.31 -14.36
C ASP A 175 32.55 -17.37 -14.87
N GLU A 176 33.81 -17.71 -14.57
CA GLU A 176 35.00 -16.92 -14.92
C GLU A 176 35.27 -16.88 -16.45
N TYR A 177 34.43 -17.53 -17.27
CA TYR A 177 34.58 -17.64 -18.72
C TYR A 177 33.37 -17.13 -19.51
N GLU A 178 32.52 -16.29 -18.90
CA GLU A 178 31.38 -15.60 -19.53
C GLU A 178 30.34 -16.52 -20.20
N THR A 179 30.23 -17.78 -19.76
CA THR A 179 29.23 -18.71 -20.29
C THR A 179 27.98 -18.74 -19.41
N TYR A 180 26.80 -18.52 -20.01
CA TYR A 180 25.52 -18.47 -19.30
C TYR A 180 24.83 -19.83 -19.28
N PHE A 181 24.48 -20.34 -18.10
CA PHE A 181 23.68 -21.57 -17.95
C PHE A 181 22.38 -21.29 -17.17
N VAL A 182 21.31 -21.98 -17.57
CA VAL A 182 19.98 -21.89 -16.94
C VAL A 182 19.75 -23.17 -16.13
N GLU A 183 19.72 -23.06 -14.80
CA GLU A 183 19.32 -24.18 -13.93
C GLU A 183 17.85 -24.00 -13.47
N PRO A 184 16.98 -25.00 -13.68
CA PRO A 184 15.65 -25.00 -13.09
C PRO A 184 15.73 -25.28 -11.59
N VAL A 185 15.05 -24.46 -10.77
CA VAL A 185 14.89 -24.75 -9.34
C VAL A 185 13.90 -25.91 -9.22
N ALA A 186 14.39 -27.08 -8.81
CA ALA A 186 13.55 -28.24 -8.58
C ALA A 186 12.53 -27.93 -7.47
N PRO A 187 11.25 -28.35 -7.60
CA PRO A 187 10.32 -28.32 -6.48
C PRO A 187 10.84 -29.29 -5.41
N HIS A 188 11.05 -28.79 -4.19
CA HIS A 188 11.41 -29.65 -3.06
C HIS A 188 10.24 -30.61 -2.73
N PRO A 189 10.55 -31.89 -2.41
CA PRO A 189 9.57 -32.94 -2.13
C PRO A 189 8.83 -32.75 -0.80
#